data_AF-A0A954RWI4-F1
#
_entry.id   AF-A0A954RWI4-F1
#
_cell.length_a   1.000
_cell.length_b   1.000
_cell.length_c   1.000
_cell.angle_alpha   90.00
_cell.angle_beta   90.00
_cell.angle_gamma   90.00
#
_symmetry.space_group_name_H-M   'P 1'
#
loop_
_entity.id
_entity.type
_entity.pdbx_description
1 polymer ?
#
loop_
_entity_poly.entity_id
_entity_poly.type
_entity_poly.pdbx_seq_one_letter_code
_entity_poly.pdbx_strand_id
1 'polypeptide(L)'
;LNLLAVLESTARGERPRVQGLAYNVKQILTDTEQKQNDPGFVLYQARNAVGAFLRELKVLRANIGRYVERAVEREEVRDLLALQMNDFWPKVVEPSYQHFKTSDNVLRFRLEILDCLEELGNDPYFVQEAAARVETQEQIESEEAKTRVYEWLDEMSSEIRSLDDLIEEIDARHAHYVGLTLQRIRHRLHRNETTETRLVEMIGTLHALPDSAEDIWEDLLEAYRLQIVGEDSLYRVPNAIEPHEPEPLISSQFSAEDRQSLLSQVRETLTSPVSRDAIFTDVKALLTNHGEMDLSDLPVEDDMEFLRLIALHSYRNEQTAPYELMIDENPPLVRSGNYVFRNAHLKPRLETNET
;
A
#
# COMPACT_ATOMS: atom_id res chain seq x y z
N LEU A 1 30.60 -2.21 -9.07
CA LEU A 1 29.42 -2.73 -9.83
C LEU A 1 29.48 -4.26 -9.87
N ASN A 2 28.72 -4.97 -9.03
CA ASN A 2 28.65 -6.44 -9.06
C ASN A 2 27.34 -6.88 -9.73
N LEU A 3 27.35 -6.92 -11.06
CA LEU A 3 26.28 -7.47 -11.91
C LEU A 3 25.88 -8.89 -11.50
N LEU A 4 26.85 -9.67 -11.00
CA LEU A 4 26.68 -11.03 -10.52
C LEU A 4 25.76 -11.13 -9.29
N ALA A 5 25.90 -10.21 -8.32
CA ALA A 5 25.04 -10.19 -7.12
C ALA A 5 23.59 -9.81 -7.45
N VAL A 6 23.42 -8.92 -8.44
CA VAL A 6 22.08 -8.57 -8.96
C VAL A 6 21.47 -9.76 -9.69
N LEU A 7 22.23 -10.49 -10.51
CA LEU A 7 21.72 -11.68 -11.21
C LEU A 7 21.42 -12.85 -10.26
N GLU A 8 22.20 -13.02 -9.20
CA GLU A 8 22.04 -14.10 -8.22
C GLU A 8 20.82 -13.90 -7.32
N SER A 9 20.60 -12.67 -6.80
CA SER A 9 19.36 -12.30 -6.07
C SER A 9 18.12 -12.40 -6.97
N THR A 10 18.27 -12.03 -8.25
CA THR A 10 17.24 -12.16 -9.28
C THR A 10 16.89 -13.62 -9.56
N ALA A 11 17.87 -14.52 -9.59
CA ALA A 11 17.69 -15.96 -9.85
C ALA A 11 17.11 -16.74 -8.64
N ARG A 12 17.41 -16.32 -7.40
CA ARG A 12 16.90 -16.97 -6.18
C ARG A 12 15.48 -16.56 -5.78
N GLY A 13 14.89 -15.58 -6.47
CA GLY A 13 13.59 -15.03 -6.07
C GLY A 13 13.66 -14.33 -4.71
N GLU A 14 14.82 -13.76 -4.38
CA GLU A 14 15.00 -13.02 -3.14
C GLU A 14 14.01 -11.85 -3.09
N ARG A 15 13.32 -11.75 -1.96
CA ARG A 15 12.27 -10.78 -1.71
C ARG A 15 12.95 -9.44 -1.52
N PRO A 16 12.77 -8.45 -2.43
CA PRO A 16 13.22 -7.11 -2.11
C PRO A 16 12.48 -6.71 -0.83
N ARG A 17 13.23 -6.30 0.18
CA ARG A 17 12.69 -5.70 1.39
C ARG A 17 13.18 -4.27 1.40
N VAL A 18 12.46 -3.39 0.73
CA VAL A 18 12.76 -1.95 0.69
C VAL A 18 12.37 -1.26 2.02
N GLN A 19 12.22 -2.02 3.11
CA GLN A 19 11.74 -1.50 4.38
C GLN A 19 12.89 -0.88 5.19
N GLY A 20 12.76 0.41 5.51
CA GLY A 20 13.66 1.11 6.43
C GLY A 20 15.04 1.43 5.85
N LEU A 21 15.21 1.32 4.54
CA LEU A 21 16.49 1.62 3.87
C LEU A 21 16.72 3.13 3.81
N ALA A 22 15.69 3.92 3.49
CA ALA A 22 15.83 5.38 3.45
C ALA A 22 16.01 5.94 4.87
N TYR A 23 15.25 5.43 5.84
CA TYR A 23 15.47 5.72 7.25
C TYR A 23 16.88 5.35 7.73
N ASN A 24 17.43 4.20 7.35
CA ASN A 24 18.78 3.78 7.72
C ASN A 24 19.85 4.76 7.20
N VAL A 25 19.76 5.13 5.91
CA VAL A 25 20.67 6.14 5.33
C VAL A 25 20.59 7.44 6.11
N LYS A 26 19.38 7.93 6.40
CA LYS A 26 19.19 9.13 7.24
C LYS A 26 19.83 8.94 8.63
N GLN A 27 19.59 7.82 9.29
CA GLN A 27 20.08 7.58 10.65
C GLN A 27 21.61 7.63 10.70
N ILE A 28 22.30 6.97 9.74
CA ILE A 28 23.76 7.04 9.61
C ILE A 28 24.22 8.49 9.42
N LEU A 29 23.51 9.24 8.57
CA LEU A 29 23.83 10.63 8.26
C LEU A 29 23.40 11.63 9.34
N THR A 30 22.66 11.24 10.37
CA THR A 30 22.21 12.14 11.45
C THR A 30 22.83 11.83 12.80
N ASP A 31 23.44 10.65 12.96
CA ASP A 31 24.12 10.23 14.18
C ASP A 31 25.30 11.17 14.50
N THR A 32 25.08 12.09 15.44
CA THR A 32 26.02 13.16 15.78
C THR A 32 27.22 12.65 16.57
N GLU A 33 27.04 11.58 17.35
CA GLU A 33 28.13 10.97 18.13
C GLU A 33 29.11 10.24 17.21
N GLN A 34 28.60 9.49 16.22
CA GLN A 34 29.47 8.80 15.26
C GLN A 34 30.18 9.77 14.32
N LYS A 35 29.52 10.87 13.91
CA LYS A 35 30.16 11.94 13.14
C LYS A 35 31.33 12.57 13.87
N GLN A 36 31.27 12.72 15.19
CA GLN A 36 32.36 13.31 15.96
C GLN A 36 33.48 12.31 16.26
N ASN A 37 33.15 11.02 16.37
CA ASN A 37 34.13 9.98 16.73
C ASN A 37 34.92 9.44 15.51
N ASP A 38 34.27 9.18 14.37
CA ASP A 38 34.92 8.66 13.17
C ASP A 38 34.22 9.12 11.87
N PRO A 39 34.46 10.38 11.44
CA PRO A 39 33.94 10.95 10.19
C PRO A 39 34.12 10.05 8.96
N GLY A 40 35.31 9.46 8.82
CA GLY A 40 35.64 8.62 7.68
C GLY A 40 34.82 7.32 7.67
N PHE A 41 34.61 6.69 8.82
CA PHE A 41 33.75 5.51 8.90
C PHE A 41 32.30 5.82 8.50
N VAL A 42 31.75 6.93 8.99
CA VAL A 42 30.40 7.40 8.63
C VAL A 42 30.29 7.61 7.12
N LEU A 43 31.29 8.23 6.48
CA LEU A 43 31.32 8.44 5.03
C LEU A 43 31.21 7.11 4.25
N TYR A 44 32.03 6.11 4.60
CA TYR A 44 31.97 4.79 3.97
C TYR A 44 30.65 4.08 4.22
N GLN A 45 30.13 4.16 5.44
CA GLN A 45 28.86 3.53 5.82
C GLN A 45 27.70 4.16 5.06
N ALA A 46 27.65 5.49 4.97
CA ALA A 46 26.66 6.23 4.21
C ALA A 46 26.70 5.83 2.73
N ARG A 47 27.89 5.78 2.11
CA ARG A 47 28.06 5.37 0.71
C ARG A 47 27.54 3.96 0.45
N ASN A 48 27.86 3.02 1.34
CA ASN A 48 27.38 1.64 1.24
C ASN A 48 25.86 1.55 1.40
N ALA A 49 25.28 2.32 2.32
CA ALA A 49 23.85 2.37 2.57
C ALA A 49 23.08 3.00 1.40
N VAL A 50 23.53 4.14 0.86
CA VAL A 50 22.97 4.78 -0.34
C VAL A 50 23.01 3.81 -1.53
N GLY A 51 24.16 3.17 -1.76
CA GLY A 51 24.29 2.20 -2.82
C GLY A 51 23.40 0.96 -2.62
N ALA A 52 23.20 0.50 -1.39
CA ALA A 52 22.29 -0.61 -1.09
C ALA A 52 20.84 -0.22 -1.35
N PHE A 53 20.43 0.97 -0.90
CA PHE A 53 19.11 1.50 -1.13
C PHE A 53 18.76 1.59 -2.63
N LEU A 54 19.66 2.16 -3.43
CA LEU A 54 19.47 2.24 -4.88
C LEU A 54 19.44 0.88 -5.57
N ARG A 55 20.26 -0.07 -5.12
CA ARG A 55 20.25 -1.44 -5.66
C ARG A 55 18.91 -2.11 -5.41
N GLU A 56 18.37 -2.01 -4.20
CA GLU A 56 17.08 -2.61 -3.85
C GLU A 56 15.92 -2.02 -4.67
N LEU A 57 15.92 -0.70 -4.91
CA LEU A 57 14.93 -0.07 -5.80
C LEU A 57 15.07 -0.54 -7.26
N LYS A 58 16.32 -0.67 -7.76
CA LYS A 58 16.57 -1.22 -9.11
C LYS A 58 16.13 -2.68 -9.22
N VAL A 59 16.30 -3.47 -8.16
CA VAL A 59 15.81 -4.87 -8.08
C VAL A 59 14.29 -4.89 -8.08
N LEU A 60 13.63 -4.05 -7.28
CA LEU A 60 12.17 -3.92 -7.30
C LEU A 60 11.64 -3.58 -8.70
N ARG A 61 12.26 -2.60 -9.35
CA ARG A 61 11.95 -2.19 -10.72
C ARG A 61 12.05 -3.35 -11.71
N ALA A 62 13.15 -4.09 -11.68
CA ALA A 62 13.36 -5.26 -12.54
C ALA A 62 12.37 -6.38 -12.21
N ASN A 63 12.06 -6.59 -10.94
CA ASN A 63 11.09 -7.58 -10.48
C ASN A 63 9.70 -7.30 -11.04
N ILE A 64 9.20 -6.06 -10.97
CA ILE A 64 7.92 -5.68 -11.56
C ILE A 64 7.94 -5.92 -13.08
N GLY A 65 9.04 -5.59 -13.76
CA GLY A 65 9.21 -5.88 -15.19
C GLY A 65 9.04 -7.38 -15.52
N ARG A 66 9.64 -8.27 -14.74
CA ARG A 66 9.46 -9.73 -14.91
C ARG A 66 8.02 -10.18 -14.70
N TYR A 67 7.27 -9.52 -13.82
CA TYR A 67 5.84 -9.81 -13.65
C TYR A 67 5.01 -9.34 -14.85
N VAL A 68 5.38 -8.25 -15.50
CA VAL A 68 4.79 -7.85 -16.80
C VAL A 68 4.99 -8.95 -17.83
N GLU A 69 6.22 -9.43 -18.01
CA GLU A 69 6.55 -10.52 -18.95
C GLU A 69 5.76 -11.79 -18.63
N ARG A 70 5.76 -12.22 -17.35
CA ARG A 70 4.98 -13.38 -16.90
C ARG A 70 3.48 -13.21 -17.13
N ALA A 71 2.91 -12.01 -16.92
CA ALA A 71 1.51 -11.76 -17.22
C ALA A 71 1.23 -11.80 -18.73
N VAL A 72 2.20 -11.45 -19.58
CA VAL A 72 2.07 -11.55 -21.03
C VAL A 72 1.96 -13.00 -21.50
N GLU A 73 2.74 -13.90 -20.90
CA GLU A 73 2.81 -15.32 -21.28
C GLU A 73 1.58 -16.16 -20.85
N ARG A 74 0.81 -15.71 -19.85
CA ARG A 74 -0.30 -16.50 -19.28
C ARG A 74 -1.60 -16.34 -20.04
N GLU A 75 -2.14 -17.43 -20.55
CA GLU A 75 -3.37 -17.40 -21.37
C GLU A 75 -4.67 -17.47 -20.56
N GLU A 76 -4.65 -18.15 -19.41
CA GLU A 76 -5.82 -18.41 -18.56
C GLU A 76 -6.05 -17.33 -17.50
N VAL A 77 -7.32 -17.00 -17.25
CA VAL A 77 -7.72 -16.02 -16.22
C VAL A 77 -7.32 -16.47 -14.82
N ARG A 78 -7.48 -17.76 -14.52
CA ARG A 78 -7.11 -18.34 -13.22
C ARG A 78 -5.64 -18.12 -12.92
N ASP A 79 -4.78 -18.36 -13.91
CA ASP A 79 -3.34 -18.17 -13.80
C ASP A 79 -2.96 -16.70 -13.61
N LEU A 80 -3.62 -15.79 -14.32
CA LEU A 80 -3.42 -14.35 -14.14
C LEU A 80 -3.83 -13.87 -12.73
N LEU A 81 -4.97 -14.36 -12.22
CA LEU A 81 -5.43 -14.06 -10.86
C LEU A 81 -4.49 -14.66 -9.81
N ALA A 82 -4.03 -15.88 -10.00
CA ALA A 82 -3.05 -16.50 -9.11
C ALA A 82 -1.72 -15.73 -9.12
N LEU A 83 -1.25 -15.29 -10.30
CA LEU A 83 -0.06 -14.47 -10.43
C LEU A 83 -0.23 -13.11 -9.71
N GLN A 84 -1.38 -12.46 -9.84
CA GLN A 84 -1.69 -11.20 -9.17
C GLN A 84 -1.76 -11.36 -7.64
N MET A 85 -2.56 -12.30 -7.16
CA MET A 85 -2.95 -12.41 -5.75
C MET A 85 -1.99 -13.22 -4.90
N ASN A 86 -1.47 -14.34 -5.43
CA ASN A 86 -0.64 -15.27 -4.66
C ASN A 86 0.87 -14.99 -4.81
N ASP A 87 1.25 -14.32 -5.90
CA ASP A 87 2.65 -13.99 -6.18
C ASP A 87 2.91 -12.49 -6.09
N PHE A 88 2.39 -11.68 -7.01
CA PHE A 88 2.77 -10.28 -7.15
C PHE A 88 2.47 -9.44 -5.91
N TRP A 89 1.23 -9.52 -5.41
CA TRP A 89 0.83 -8.75 -4.24
C TRP A 89 1.68 -9.06 -2.99
N PRO A 90 1.75 -10.31 -2.49
CA PRO A 90 2.48 -10.62 -1.26
C PRO A 90 4.02 -10.60 -1.43
N LYS A 91 4.56 -10.77 -2.65
CA LYS A 91 6.02 -10.84 -2.87
C LYS A 91 6.64 -9.53 -3.34
N VAL A 92 5.85 -8.62 -3.91
CA VAL A 92 6.36 -7.36 -4.49
C VAL A 92 5.66 -6.16 -3.88
N VAL A 93 4.32 -6.18 -3.83
CA VAL A 93 3.56 -4.99 -3.43
C VAL A 93 3.67 -4.73 -1.94
N GLU A 94 3.30 -5.70 -1.12
CA GLU A 94 3.32 -5.59 0.34
C GLU A 94 4.73 -5.35 0.92
N PRO A 95 5.76 -6.16 0.61
CA PRO A 95 7.08 -6.03 1.26
C PRO A 95 7.96 -4.89 0.73
N SER A 96 7.59 -4.28 -0.40
CA SER A 96 8.43 -3.28 -1.06
C SER A 96 7.64 -2.08 -1.55
N TYR A 97 6.70 -2.26 -2.49
CA TYR A 97 6.02 -1.15 -3.16
C TYR A 97 5.25 -0.25 -2.18
N GLN A 98 4.47 -0.84 -1.27
CA GLN A 98 3.70 -0.09 -0.27
C GLN A 98 4.61 0.59 0.75
N HIS A 99 5.68 -0.07 1.19
CA HIS A 99 6.60 0.49 2.18
C HIS A 99 7.33 1.73 1.65
N PHE A 100 7.86 1.72 0.42
CA PHE A 100 8.54 2.91 -0.10
C PHE A 100 7.56 4.08 -0.38
N LYS A 101 6.27 3.78 -0.64
CA LYS A 101 5.22 4.81 -0.80
C LYS A 101 4.75 5.43 0.52
N THR A 102 4.67 4.64 1.59
CA THR A 102 3.97 5.05 2.83
C THR A 102 4.89 5.11 4.05
N SER A 103 5.48 3.97 4.45
CA SER A 103 6.23 3.81 5.70
C SER A 103 7.62 4.43 5.63
N ASP A 104 8.24 4.36 4.47
CA ASP A 104 9.58 4.85 4.18
C ASP A 104 9.45 5.85 3.02
N ASN A 105 8.68 6.93 3.23
CA ASN A 105 8.37 7.92 2.18
C ASN A 105 9.68 8.45 1.57
N VAL A 106 10.10 7.83 0.47
CA VAL A 106 11.43 8.02 -0.13
C VAL A 106 11.61 9.47 -0.54
N LEU A 107 10.54 10.12 -0.99
CA LEU A 107 10.55 11.52 -1.40
C LEU A 107 10.86 12.46 -0.23
N ARG A 108 10.35 12.14 0.97
CA ARG A 108 10.66 12.90 2.18
C ARG A 108 12.12 12.70 2.59
N PHE A 109 12.56 11.46 2.73
CA PHE A 109 13.92 11.15 3.17
C PHE A 109 14.97 11.64 2.18
N ARG A 110 14.67 11.68 0.88
CA ARG A 110 15.53 12.25 -0.16
C ARG A 110 15.98 13.67 0.18
N LEU A 111 15.04 14.56 0.53
CA LEU A 111 15.38 15.95 0.86
C LEU A 111 16.26 16.00 2.11
N GLU A 112 15.86 15.29 3.17
CA GLU A 112 16.61 15.25 4.43
C GLU A 112 18.03 14.65 4.25
N ILE A 113 18.19 13.64 3.39
CA ILE A 113 19.48 13.02 3.05
C ILE A 113 20.37 13.99 2.25
N LEU A 114 19.81 14.69 1.26
CA LEU A 114 20.55 15.67 0.46
C LEU A 114 21.05 16.81 1.34
N ASP A 115 20.20 17.34 2.22
CA ASP A 115 20.56 18.40 3.16
C ASP A 115 21.71 17.93 4.08
N CYS A 116 21.61 16.71 4.62
CA CYS A 116 22.68 16.14 5.45
C CYS A 116 24.00 15.96 4.67
N LEU A 117 23.97 15.53 3.41
CA LEU A 117 25.17 15.37 2.59
C LEU A 117 25.82 16.72 2.27
N GLU A 118 25.02 17.76 2.03
CA GLU A 118 25.51 19.13 1.84
C GLU A 118 26.12 19.69 3.13
N GLU A 119 25.49 19.48 4.28
CA GLU A 119 26.04 19.85 5.58
C GLU A 119 27.39 19.19 5.86
N LEU A 120 27.53 17.89 5.57
CA LEU A 120 28.79 17.16 5.74
C LEU A 120 29.91 17.68 4.82
N GLY A 121 29.58 18.08 3.60
CA GLY A 121 30.55 18.69 2.67
C GLY A 121 30.99 20.09 3.09
N ASN A 122 30.10 20.83 3.78
CA ASN A 122 30.39 22.18 4.28
C ASN A 122 31.11 22.20 5.63
N ASP A 123 31.19 21.06 6.34
CA ASP A 123 31.91 20.92 7.60
C ASP A 123 33.41 20.64 7.35
N PRO A 124 34.31 21.63 7.59
CA PRO A 124 35.74 21.45 7.33
C PRO A 124 36.38 20.40 8.24
N TYR A 125 35.85 20.19 9.44
CA TYR A 125 36.35 19.20 10.38
C TYR A 125 36.05 17.78 9.86
N PHE A 126 34.79 17.54 9.47
CA PHE A 126 34.37 16.26 8.91
C PHE A 126 35.19 15.89 7.68
N VAL A 127 35.35 16.81 6.73
CA VAL A 127 36.10 16.56 5.48
C VAL A 127 37.57 16.22 5.75
N GLN A 128 38.22 16.93 6.69
CA GLN A 128 39.63 16.68 7.00
C GLN A 128 39.86 15.31 7.64
N GLU A 129 39.07 14.95 8.65
CA GLU A 129 39.18 13.67 9.33
C GLU A 129 38.77 12.49 8.42
N ALA A 130 37.72 12.68 7.60
CA ALA A 130 37.35 11.70 6.61
C ALA A 130 38.46 11.48 5.57
N ALA A 131 39.11 12.56 5.12
CA ALA A 131 40.23 12.48 4.18
C ALA A 131 41.43 11.74 4.80
N ALA A 132 41.77 11.96 6.07
CA ALA A 132 42.85 11.25 6.74
C ALA A 132 42.62 9.72 6.78
N ARG A 133 41.37 9.31 6.96
CA ARG A 133 40.99 7.88 6.88
C ARG A 133 41.09 7.35 5.46
N VAL A 134 40.60 8.11 4.47
CA VAL A 134 40.66 7.73 3.05
C VAL A 134 42.11 7.62 2.57
N GLU A 135 42.98 8.53 2.99
CA GLU A 135 44.43 8.52 2.73
C GLU A 135 45.05 7.19 3.19
N THR A 136 44.75 6.80 4.44
CA THR A 136 45.27 5.56 5.03
C THR A 136 44.75 4.30 4.34
N GLN A 137 43.48 4.31 3.94
CA GLN A 137 42.79 3.13 3.43
C GLN A 137 43.00 2.90 1.93
N GLU A 138 43.05 3.97 1.13
CA GLU A 138 43.27 3.92 -0.32
C GLU A 138 44.76 4.11 -0.71
N GLN A 139 45.64 4.46 0.25
CA GLN A 139 47.08 4.71 0.04
C GLN A 139 47.36 5.81 -1.00
N ILE A 140 46.63 6.93 -0.90
CA ILE A 140 46.75 8.10 -1.78
C ILE A 140 47.32 9.30 -1.02
N GLU A 141 47.67 10.38 -1.72
CA GLU A 141 48.17 11.61 -1.07
C GLU A 141 47.03 12.39 -0.39
N SER A 142 47.33 13.13 0.69
CA SER A 142 46.34 13.91 1.45
C SER A 142 45.46 14.85 0.59
N GLU A 143 46.01 15.49 -0.45
CA GLU A 143 45.21 16.38 -1.31
C GLU A 143 44.29 15.59 -2.26
N GLU A 144 44.73 14.41 -2.71
CA GLU A 144 43.92 13.49 -3.50
C GLU A 144 42.82 12.85 -2.63
N ALA A 145 43.11 12.56 -1.36
CA ALA A 145 42.13 12.02 -0.41
C ALA A 145 40.98 13.00 -0.13
N LYS A 146 41.28 14.29 0.06
CA LYS A 146 40.24 15.34 0.22
C LYS A 146 39.38 15.43 -1.04
N THR A 147 40.01 15.42 -2.22
CA THR A 147 39.29 15.45 -3.50
C THR A 147 38.34 14.25 -3.60
N ARG A 148 38.81 13.06 -3.23
CA ARG A 148 38.02 11.83 -3.23
C ARG A 148 36.81 11.89 -2.28
N VAL A 149 36.95 12.52 -1.11
CA VAL A 149 35.83 12.72 -0.18
C VAL A 149 34.73 13.56 -0.83
N TYR A 150 35.09 14.68 -1.47
CA TYR A 150 34.12 15.51 -2.20
C TYR A 150 33.48 14.76 -3.37
N GLU A 151 34.26 14.00 -4.14
CA GLU A 151 33.74 13.15 -5.22
C GLU A 151 32.70 12.15 -4.69
N TRP A 152 32.95 11.49 -3.56
CA TRP A 152 31.99 10.56 -2.97
C TRP A 152 30.72 11.23 -2.45
N LEU A 153 30.84 12.42 -1.84
CA LEU A 153 29.68 13.20 -1.42
C LEU A 153 28.83 13.63 -2.62
N ASP A 154 29.46 14.06 -3.71
CA ASP A 154 28.75 14.43 -4.95
C ASP A 154 28.16 13.22 -5.68
N GLU A 155 28.88 12.10 -5.74
CA GLU A 155 28.38 10.81 -6.26
C GLU A 155 27.10 10.41 -5.53
N MET A 156 27.11 10.38 -4.19
CA MET A 156 25.94 10.05 -3.37
C MET A 156 24.81 11.05 -3.59
N SER A 157 25.11 12.34 -3.66
CA SER A 157 24.09 13.38 -3.89
C SER A 157 23.43 13.23 -5.26
N SER A 158 24.22 12.98 -6.30
CA SER A 158 23.73 12.71 -7.66
C SER A 158 22.87 11.43 -7.72
N GLU A 159 23.34 10.37 -7.06
CA GLU A 159 22.64 9.10 -6.90
C GLU A 159 21.26 9.28 -6.24
N ILE A 160 21.20 10.04 -5.14
CA ILE A 160 19.95 10.35 -4.44
C ILE A 160 19.04 11.26 -5.29
N ARG A 161 19.56 12.21 -6.06
CA ARG A 161 18.75 13.02 -6.99
C ARG A 161 18.12 12.17 -8.09
N SER A 162 18.82 11.15 -8.59
CA SER A 162 18.31 10.22 -9.60
C SER A 162 17.18 9.30 -9.11
N LEU A 163 16.84 9.32 -7.82
CA LEU A 163 15.74 8.53 -7.26
C LEU A 163 14.39 8.89 -7.86
N ASP A 164 14.17 10.15 -8.23
CA ASP A 164 12.87 10.62 -8.72
C ASP A 164 12.48 9.88 -10.01
N ASP A 165 13.39 9.85 -10.98
CA ASP A 165 13.21 9.12 -12.24
C ASP A 165 13.02 7.62 -11.98
N LEU A 166 13.77 7.05 -11.03
CA LEU A 166 13.67 5.63 -10.69
C LEU A 166 12.31 5.28 -10.09
N ILE A 167 11.79 6.13 -9.21
CA ILE A 167 10.47 5.98 -8.58
C ILE A 167 9.37 6.11 -9.63
N GLU A 168 9.45 7.12 -10.50
CA GLU A 168 8.48 7.30 -11.58
C GLU A 168 8.45 6.07 -12.51
N GLU A 169 9.61 5.53 -12.85
CA GLU A 169 9.71 4.34 -13.68
C GLU A 169 9.18 3.06 -12.99
N ILE A 170 9.33 2.96 -11.67
CA ILE A 170 8.72 1.89 -10.85
C ILE A 170 7.19 2.03 -10.86
N ASP A 171 6.68 3.24 -10.62
CA ASP A 171 5.25 3.54 -10.60
C ASP A 171 4.60 3.28 -11.96
N ALA A 172 5.23 3.73 -13.04
CA ALA A 172 4.79 3.49 -14.40
C ALA A 172 4.73 1.98 -14.73
N ARG A 173 5.76 1.21 -14.35
CA ARG A 173 5.75 -0.25 -14.53
C ARG A 173 4.70 -0.95 -13.67
N HIS A 174 4.52 -0.53 -12.43
CA HIS A 174 3.49 -1.09 -11.54
C HIS A 174 2.09 -0.84 -12.12
N ALA A 175 1.79 0.40 -12.52
CA ALA A 175 0.53 0.77 -13.16
C ALA A 175 0.31 0.00 -14.48
N HIS A 176 1.37 -0.13 -15.29
CA HIS A 176 1.33 -0.91 -16.53
C HIS A 176 1.00 -2.38 -16.27
N TYR A 177 1.67 -3.02 -15.30
CA TYR A 177 1.40 -4.41 -14.91
C TYR A 177 -0.06 -4.61 -14.47
N VAL A 178 -0.56 -3.75 -13.58
CA VAL A 178 -1.95 -3.84 -13.07
C VAL A 178 -2.94 -3.62 -14.20
N GLY A 179 -2.72 -2.59 -15.03
CA GLY A 179 -3.56 -2.27 -16.18
C GLY A 179 -3.61 -3.40 -17.21
N LEU A 180 -2.45 -3.93 -17.59
CA LEU A 180 -2.32 -5.07 -18.50
C LEU A 180 -3.06 -6.30 -17.96
N THR A 181 -2.84 -6.66 -16.69
CA THR A 181 -3.44 -7.83 -16.06
C THR A 181 -4.97 -7.69 -15.99
N LEU A 182 -5.47 -6.51 -15.58
CA LEU A 182 -6.90 -6.22 -15.55
C LEU A 182 -7.53 -6.24 -16.94
N GLN A 183 -6.88 -5.64 -17.94
CA GLN A 183 -7.37 -5.62 -19.32
C GLN A 183 -7.45 -7.04 -19.88
N ARG A 184 -6.45 -7.88 -19.63
CA ARG A 184 -6.44 -9.29 -20.06
C ARG A 184 -7.54 -10.10 -19.38
N ILE A 185 -7.68 -9.97 -18.06
CA ILE A 185 -8.76 -10.62 -17.31
C ILE A 185 -10.12 -10.16 -17.86
N ARG A 186 -10.32 -8.85 -18.04
CA ARG A 186 -11.57 -8.29 -18.60
C ARG A 186 -11.83 -8.84 -19.99
N HIS A 187 -10.86 -8.78 -20.90
CA HIS A 187 -11.01 -9.30 -22.26
C HIS A 187 -11.37 -10.78 -22.28
N ARG A 188 -10.80 -11.59 -21.38
CA ARG A 188 -11.10 -13.03 -21.29
C ARG A 188 -12.47 -13.31 -20.67
N LEU A 189 -12.86 -12.58 -19.62
CA LEU A 189 -14.19 -12.71 -19.02
C LEU A 189 -15.30 -12.26 -19.97
N HIS A 190 -15.06 -11.17 -20.71
CA HIS A 190 -16.02 -10.63 -21.68
C HIS A 190 -15.86 -11.23 -23.07
N ARG A 191 -14.95 -12.20 -23.25
CA ARG A 191 -14.81 -12.95 -24.51
C ARG A 191 -16.12 -13.68 -24.86
N ASN A 192 -17.01 -13.93 -23.89
CA ASN A 192 -18.32 -14.52 -24.14
C ASN A 192 -19.45 -13.49 -24.39
N GLU A 193 -19.15 -12.19 -24.32
CA GLU A 193 -20.18 -11.13 -24.38
C GLU A 193 -20.04 -10.19 -25.58
N THR A 194 -18.87 -10.12 -26.24
CA THR A 194 -18.73 -9.27 -27.42
C THR A 194 -19.50 -9.84 -28.61
N THR A 195 -20.15 -8.97 -29.38
CA THR A 195 -20.86 -9.34 -30.61
C THR A 195 -19.96 -10.08 -31.60
N GLU A 196 -18.69 -9.70 -31.67
CA GLU A 196 -17.69 -10.38 -32.50
C GLU A 196 -17.46 -11.83 -32.09
N THR A 197 -17.39 -12.13 -30.78
CA THR A 197 -17.17 -13.51 -30.33
C THR A 197 -18.46 -14.34 -30.42
N ARG A 198 -19.63 -13.73 -30.16
CA ARG A 198 -20.92 -14.37 -30.44
C ARG A 198 -21.08 -14.70 -31.92
N LEU A 199 -20.63 -13.83 -32.83
CA LEU A 199 -20.64 -14.10 -34.27
C LEU A 199 -19.70 -15.24 -34.64
N VAL A 200 -18.48 -15.29 -34.07
CA VAL A 200 -17.54 -16.39 -34.32
C VAL A 200 -18.08 -17.72 -33.76
N GLU A 201 -18.71 -17.70 -32.58
CA GLU A 201 -19.35 -18.88 -31.98
C GLU A 201 -20.58 -19.33 -32.79
N MET A 202 -21.42 -18.40 -33.25
CA MET A 202 -22.51 -18.69 -34.18
C MET A 202 -21.99 -19.32 -35.47
N ILE A 203 -20.98 -18.74 -36.11
CA ILE A 203 -20.37 -19.31 -37.34
C ILE A 203 -19.76 -20.69 -37.07
N GLY A 204 -19.09 -20.88 -35.92
CA GLY A 204 -18.52 -22.17 -35.52
C GLY A 204 -19.59 -23.24 -35.27
N THR A 205 -20.69 -22.88 -34.61
CA THR A 205 -21.83 -23.79 -34.39
C THR A 205 -22.56 -24.11 -35.70
N LEU A 206 -22.67 -23.15 -36.61
CA LEU A 206 -23.25 -23.34 -37.94
C LEU A 206 -22.40 -24.28 -38.82
N HIS A 207 -21.07 -24.16 -38.76
CA HIS A 207 -20.16 -25.06 -39.47
C HIS A 207 -20.18 -26.50 -38.91
N ALA A 208 -20.58 -26.68 -37.64
CA ALA A 208 -20.67 -27.99 -37.01
C ALA A 208 -22.00 -28.71 -37.27
N LEU A 209 -22.98 -28.05 -37.90
CA LEU A 209 -24.25 -28.65 -38.29
C LEU A 209 -24.07 -29.49 -39.58
N PRO A 210 -24.75 -30.65 -39.68
CA PRO A 210 -24.73 -31.47 -40.90
C PRO A 210 -25.46 -30.77 -42.06
N ASP A 211 -24.97 -30.94 -43.30
CA ASP A 211 -25.53 -30.33 -44.52
C ASP A 211 -27.03 -30.60 -44.76
N SER A 212 -27.61 -31.61 -44.10
CA SER A 212 -29.05 -31.91 -44.13
C SER A 212 -29.92 -30.95 -43.31
N ALA A 213 -29.32 -29.96 -42.64
CA ALA A 213 -29.99 -28.97 -41.80
C ALA A 213 -30.38 -27.69 -42.59
N GLU A 214 -30.67 -27.82 -43.89
CA GLU A 214 -31.00 -26.69 -44.76
C GLU A 214 -32.24 -25.89 -44.28
N ASP A 215 -33.19 -26.56 -43.62
CA ASP A 215 -34.42 -25.92 -43.12
C ASP A 215 -34.19 -25.09 -41.85
N ILE A 216 -33.07 -25.28 -41.13
CA ILE A 216 -32.77 -24.53 -39.89
C ILE A 216 -32.26 -23.11 -40.22
N TRP A 217 -31.76 -22.88 -41.44
CA TRP A 217 -31.21 -21.59 -41.85
C TRP A 217 -32.24 -20.47 -41.85
N GLU A 218 -33.49 -20.74 -42.24
CA GLU A 218 -34.55 -19.73 -42.29
C GLU A 218 -35.11 -19.37 -40.91
N ASP A 219 -35.16 -20.35 -39.99
CA ASP A 219 -35.70 -20.14 -38.64
C ASP A 219 -34.66 -19.55 -37.66
N LEU A 220 -33.37 -19.83 -37.85
CA LEU A 220 -32.31 -19.37 -36.93
C LEU A 220 -31.78 -17.98 -37.27
N LEU A 221 -31.93 -17.55 -38.53
CA LEU A 221 -31.48 -16.26 -39.03
C LEU A 221 -32.68 -15.46 -39.54
N GLU A 222 -33.32 -14.69 -38.66
CA GLU A 222 -33.97 -13.43 -39.08
C GLU A 222 -32.88 -12.41 -39.50
N ALA A 223 -32.05 -12.79 -40.48
CA ALA A 223 -31.05 -11.93 -41.04
C ALA A 223 -31.75 -10.88 -41.90
N TYR A 224 -31.76 -9.63 -41.43
CA TYR A 224 -32.16 -8.50 -42.25
C TYR A 224 -31.27 -8.45 -43.50
N ARG A 225 -31.85 -8.75 -44.65
CA ARG A 225 -31.17 -8.61 -45.95
C ARG A 225 -30.99 -7.12 -46.24
N LEU A 226 -29.84 -6.57 -45.86
CA LEU A 226 -29.40 -5.24 -46.28
C LEU A 226 -29.18 -5.26 -47.79
N GLN A 227 -30.15 -4.73 -48.55
CA GLN A 227 -30.09 -4.73 -50.01
C GLN A 227 -29.21 -3.63 -50.60
N ILE A 228 -28.75 -2.67 -49.78
CA ILE A 228 -27.97 -1.52 -50.25
C ILE A 228 -26.79 -1.30 -49.29
N VAL A 229 -25.58 -1.48 -49.82
CA VAL A 229 -24.31 -1.10 -49.15
C VAL A 229 -23.80 0.15 -49.86
N GLY A 230 -23.73 1.27 -49.16
CA GLY A 230 -23.17 2.53 -49.65
C GLY A 230 -21.98 2.98 -48.80
N GLU A 231 -21.27 4.04 -49.21
CA GLU A 231 -20.16 4.62 -48.42
C GLU A 231 -20.60 5.04 -47.01
N ASP A 232 -21.85 5.46 -46.85
CA ASP A 232 -22.45 5.82 -45.55
C ASP A 232 -22.77 4.60 -44.67
N SER A 233 -22.76 3.37 -45.19
CA SER A 233 -23.00 2.16 -44.39
C SER A 233 -21.84 1.80 -43.46
N LEU A 234 -20.63 2.30 -43.75
CA LEU A 234 -19.46 2.19 -42.88
C LEU A 234 -19.44 3.28 -41.79
N TYR A 235 -20.31 4.28 -41.91
CA TYR A 235 -20.39 5.38 -40.95
C TYR A 235 -21.12 4.90 -39.70
N ARG A 236 -20.37 4.64 -38.63
CA ARG A 236 -20.95 4.67 -37.28
C ARG A 236 -21.29 6.12 -36.99
N VAL A 237 -22.59 6.45 -37.00
CA VAL A 237 -23.07 7.68 -36.38
C VAL A 237 -22.52 7.66 -34.95
N PRO A 238 -21.75 8.68 -34.52
CA PRO A 238 -21.36 8.78 -33.13
C PRO A 238 -22.66 8.74 -32.33
N ASN A 239 -22.81 7.75 -31.45
CA ASN A 239 -23.94 7.76 -30.53
C ASN A 239 -23.87 9.11 -29.84
N ALA A 240 -24.85 9.97 -30.11
CA ALA A 240 -25.08 11.10 -29.24
C ALA A 240 -25.18 10.48 -27.85
N ILE A 241 -24.32 10.92 -26.94
CA ILE A 241 -24.57 10.67 -25.53
C ILE A 241 -25.96 11.23 -25.33
N GLU A 242 -26.95 10.35 -25.19
CA GLU A 242 -28.28 10.81 -24.83
C GLU A 242 -28.07 11.69 -23.61
N PRO A 243 -28.51 12.97 -23.65
CA PRO A 243 -28.35 13.84 -22.51
C PRO A 243 -28.91 13.05 -21.33
N HIS A 244 -28.06 12.79 -20.34
CA HIS A 244 -28.42 11.96 -19.19
C HIS A 244 -29.72 12.54 -18.61
N GLU A 245 -30.84 11.90 -18.93
CA GLU A 245 -32.09 12.13 -18.26
C GLU A 245 -31.93 11.36 -16.94
N PRO A 246 -31.68 12.04 -15.82
CA PRO A 246 -31.66 11.34 -14.55
C PRO A 246 -32.98 10.60 -14.45
N GLU A 247 -32.94 9.28 -14.27
CA GLU A 247 -34.13 8.54 -13.88
C GLU A 247 -34.73 9.31 -12.71
N PRO A 248 -36.02 9.71 -12.80
CA PRO A 248 -36.64 10.41 -11.70
C PRO A 248 -36.40 9.52 -10.49
N LEU A 249 -35.75 10.08 -9.46
CA LEU A 249 -35.60 9.42 -8.18
C LEU A 249 -36.99 8.86 -7.87
N ILE A 250 -37.14 7.54 -8.00
CA ILE A 250 -38.28 6.87 -7.41
C ILE A 250 -37.99 7.09 -5.95
N SER A 251 -38.58 8.15 -5.39
CA SER A 251 -38.80 8.23 -3.97
C SER A 251 -39.62 6.98 -3.72
N SER A 252 -38.96 5.88 -3.40
CA SER A 252 -39.60 4.78 -2.73
C SER A 252 -40.29 5.48 -1.57
N GLN A 253 -41.60 5.62 -1.67
CA GLN A 253 -42.40 5.94 -0.51
C GLN A 253 -42.26 4.67 0.30
N PHE A 254 -41.17 4.56 1.06
CA PHE A 254 -41.01 3.54 2.07
C PHE A 254 -42.33 3.54 2.82
N SER A 255 -43.01 2.39 2.85
CA SER A 255 -44.21 2.24 3.65
C SER A 255 -43.89 2.74 5.06
N ALA A 256 -44.87 3.28 5.79
CA ALA A 256 -44.64 3.65 7.18
C ALA A 256 -44.04 2.47 7.97
N GLU A 257 -44.40 1.24 7.60
CA GLU A 257 -43.84 -0.01 8.13
C GLU A 257 -42.37 -0.24 7.73
N ASP A 258 -41.99 0.01 6.47
CA ASP A 258 -40.59 -0.13 6.01
C ASP A 258 -39.67 0.91 6.64
N ARG A 259 -40.17 2.14 6.87
CA ARG A 259 -39.44 3.15 7.63
C ARG A 259 -39.28 2.72 9.07
N GLN A 260 -40.31 2.16 9.69
CA GLN A 260 -40.25 1.70 11.08
C GLN A 260 -39.28 0.53 11.22
N SER A 261 -39.26 -0.41 10.27
CA SER A 261 -38.36 -1.57 10.28
C SER A 261 -36.91 -1.15 10.05
N LEU A 262 -36.62 -0.29 9.08
CA LEU A 262 -35.30 0.29 8.87
C LEU A 262 -34.85 1.12 10.08
N LEU A 263 -35.72 1.95 10.66
CA LEU A 263 -35.40 2.68 11.88
C LEU A 263 -35.15 1.75 13.06
N SER A 264 -35.84 0.61 13.15
CA SER A 264 -35.59 -0.39 14.19
C SER A 264 -34.25 -1.10 13.99
N GLN A 265 -33.89 -1.48 12.76
CA GLN A 265 -32.59 -2.06 12.43
C GLN A 265 -31.44 -1.07 12.61
N VAL A 266 -31.65 0.19 12.22
CA VAL A 266 -30.70 1.30 12.47
C VAL A 266 -30.59 1.56 13.97
N ARG A 267 -31.71 1.54 14.72
CA ARG A 267 -31.64 1.60 16.19
C ARG A 267 -30.85 0.46 16.75
N GLU A 268 -31.11 -0.77 16.32
CA GLU A 268 -30.48 -1.99 16.82
C GLU A 268 -28.96 -1.98 16.55
N THR A 269 -28.56 -1.53 15.37
CA THR A 269 -27.14 -1.34 15.00
C THR A 269 -26.49 -0.16 15.73
N LEU A 270 -27.20 0.95 15.98
CA LEU A 270 -26.71 2.08 16.78
C LEU A 270 -26.68 1.77 18.30
N THR A 271 -27.58 0.90 18.77
CA THR A 271 -27.61 0.36 20.14
C THR A 271 -26.71 -0.86 20.31
N SER A 272 -25.88 -1.19 19.31
CA SER A 272 -24.76 -2.11 19.53
C SER A 272 -24.00 -1.61 20.76
N PRO A 273 -23.86 -2.42 21.83
CA PRO A 273 -23.27 -1.97 23.10
C PRO A 273 -21.77 -1.65 23.03
N VAL A 274 -21.20 -1.63 21.81
CA VAL A 274 -19.80 -1.33 21.50
C VAL A 274 -19.69 -0.08 20.61
N SER A 275 -20.76 0.71 20.46
CA SER A 275 -20.66 2.00 19.78
C SER A 275 -19.78 2.96 20.62
N ARG A 276 -18.94 3.74 19.94
CA ARG A 276 -17.98 4.66 20.55
C ARG A 276 -18.63 5.58 21.59
N ASP A 277 -19.77 6.17 21.25
CA ASP A 277 -20.48 7.12 22.11
C ASP A 277 -21.12 6.45 23.34
N ALA A 278 -21.59 5.21 23.20
CA ALA A 278 -22.13 4.43 24.32
C ALA A 278 -21.02 4.07 25.32
N ILE A 279 -19.86 3.61 24.83
CA ILE A 279 -18.69 3.30 25.66
C ILE A 279 -18.22 4.55 26.41
N PHE A 280 -18.14 5.70 25.73
CA PHE A 280 -17.70 6.96 26.36
C PHE A 280 -18.69 7.44 27.42
N THR A 281 -19.99 7.28 27.20
CA THR A 281 -21.02 7.63 28.17
C THR A 281 -20.95 6.73 29.40
N ASP A 282 -20.84 5.41 29.19
CA ASP A 282 -20.74 4.41 30.27
C ASP A 282 -19.46 4.62 31.10
N VAL A 283 -18.32 4.81 30.45
CA VAL A 283 -17.03 5.03 31.13
C VAL A 283 -17.04 6.36 31.90
N LYS A 284 -17.63 7.41 31.33
CA LYS A 284 -17.80 8.69 32.03
C LYS A 284 -18.68 8.52 33.28
N ALA A 285 -19.76 7.74 33.20
CA ALA A 285 -20.62 7.45 34.36
C ALA A 285 -19.87 6.65 35.44
N LEU A 286 -19.07 5.66 35.07
CA LEU A 286 -18.26 4.86 36.00
C LEU A 286 -17.20 5.70 36.71
N LEU A 287 -16.47 6.55 35.95
CA LEU A 287 -15.45 7.45 36.48
C LEU A 287 -16.03 8.56 37.34
N THR A 288 -17.25 9.04 37.05
CA THR A 288 -17.93 10.04 37.89
C THR A 288 -18.24 9.49 39.29
N ASN A 289 -18.49 8.19 39.41
CA ASN A 289 -18.81 7.55 40.69
C ASN A 289 -17.59 7.10 41.49
N HIS A 290 -16.48 6.72 40.83
CA HIS A 290 -15.32 6.09 41.49
C HIS A 290 -14.01 6.87 41.38
N GLY A 291 -13.95 7.95 40.59
CA GLY A 291 -12.77 8.82 40.47
C GLY A 291 -11.63 8.20 39.68
N GLU A 292 -11.03 7.12 40.19
CA GLU A 292 -9.99 6.31 39.53
C GLU A 292 -10.33 4.83 39.76
N MET A 293 -10.12 3.98 38.75
CA MET A 293 -10.46 2.56 38.83
C MET A 293 -9.50 1.70 38.03
N ASP A 294 -9.24 0.48 38.51
CA ASP A 294 -8.47 -0.52 37.78
C ASP A 294 -9.39 -1.35 36.89
N LEU A 295 -8.91 -1.77 35.72
CA LEU A 295 -9.68 -2.66 34.85
C LEU A 295 -10.00 -4.01 35.53
N SER A 296 -9.25 -4.40 36.57
CA SER A 296 -9.54 -5.58 37.39
C SER A 296 -10.84 -5.49 38.17
N ASP A 297 -11.32 -4.28 38.44
CA ASP A 297 -12.51 -4.06 39.27
C ASP A 297 -13.81 -4.03 38.44
N LEU A 298 -13.67 -4.06 37.11
CA LEU A 298 -14.81 -4.18 36.19
C LEU A 298 -15.31 -5.63 36.17
N PRO A 299 -16.60 -5.88 36.41
CA PRO A 299 -17.17 -7.20 36.19
C PRO A 299 -17.10 -7.52 34.69
N VAL A 300 -16.48 -8.66 34.35
CA VAL A 300 -16.48 -9.21 32.99
C VAL A 300 -17.10 -10.59 33.09
N GLU A 301 -18.41 -10.63 32.93
CA GLU A 301 -19.25 -11.83 32.99
C GLU A 301 -19.77 -12.23 31.60
N ASP A 302 -19.91 -11.28 30.67
CA ASP A 302 -20.44 -11.51 29.31
C ASP A 302 -19.45 -11.13 28.18
N ASP A 303 -19.64 -11.74 27.01
CA ASP A 303 -18.86 -11.46 25.78
C ASP A 303 -18.93 -9.96 25.41
N MET A 304 -20.07 -9.32 25.68
CA MET A 304 -20.26 -7.89 25.43
C MET A 304 -19.42 -7.01 26.35
N GLU A 305 -19.25 -7.40 27.61
CA GLU A 305 -18.40 -6.68 28.57
C GLU A 305 -16.93 -6.84 28.21
N PHE A 306 -16.54 -8.01 27.71
CA PHE A 306 -15.21 -8.24 27.18
C PHE A 306 -14.92 -7.43 25.91
N LEU A 307 -15.87 -7.34 24.97
CA LEU A 307 -15.74 -6.48 23.78
C LEU A 307 -15.59 -4.99 24.15
N ARG A 308 -16.28 -4.53 25.19
CA ARG A 308 -16.11 -3.17 25.73
C ARG A 308 -14.69 -2.93 26.22
N LEU A 309 -14.07 -3.90 26.93
CA LEU A 309 -12.68 -3.78 27.36
C LEU A 309 -11.71 -3.67 26.18
N ILE A 310 -11.91 -4.45 25.12
CA ILE A 310 -11.10 -4.37 23.90
C ILE A 310 -11.24 -2.99 23.26
N ALA A 311 -12.48 -2.50 23.12
CA ALA A 311 -12.74 -1.18 22.56
C ALA A 311 -12.12 -0.07 23.43
N LEU A 312 -12.19 -0.20 24.76
CA LEU A 312 -11.58 0.73 25.70
C LEU A 312 -10.06 0.85 25.48
N HIS A 313 -9.41 -0.31 25.27
CA HIS A 313 -7.99 -0.39 24.93
C HIS A 313 -7.68 0.21 23.55
N SER A 314 -8.55 0.01 22.56
CA SER A 314 -8.39 0.56 21.21
C SER A 314 -8.51 2.09 21.18
N TYR A 315 -9.39 2.67 22.01
CA TYR A 315 -9.62 4.12 22.07
C TYR A 315 -8.66 4.86 23.02
N ARG A 316 -7.66 4.17 23.61
CA ARG A 316 -6.65 4.76 24.52
C ARG A 316 -5.98 6.02 23.97
N ASN A 317 -5.60 5.98 22.69
CA ASN A 317 -4.85 7.07 22.05
C ASN A 317 -5.76 8.16 21.46
N GLU A 318 -7.08 8.01 21.58
CA GLU A 318 -8.02 8.94 20.97
C GLU A 318 -8.16 10.20 21.82
N GLN A 319 -7.99 11.39 21.22
CA GLN A 319 -8.04 12.67 21.95
C GLN A 319 -9.43 12.98 22.52
N THR A 320 -10.48 12.48 21.88
CA THR A 320 -11.88 12.66 22.28
C THR A 320 -12.33 11.72 23.41
N ALA A 321 -11.50 10.74 23.79
CA ALA A 321 -11.86 9.83 24.88
C ALA A 321 -11.90 10.59 26.22
N PRO A 322 -12.97 10.44 27.04
CA PRO A 322 -13.11 11.12 28.33
C PRO A 322 -12.21 10.54 29.43
N TYR A 323 -11.36 9.58 29.09
CA TYR A 323 -10.50 8.84 30.01
C TYR A 323 -9.09 8.69 29.45
N GLU A 324 -8.14 8.44 30.34
CA GLU A 324 -6.77 8.06 30.04
C GLU A 324 -6.50 6.68 30.63
N LEU A 325 -5.94 5.80 29.80
CA LEU A 325 -5.67 4.41 30.17
C LEU A 325 -4.15 4.22 30.30
N MET A 326 -3.70 4.07 31.53
CA MET A 326 -2.29 3.90 31.89
C MET A 326 -1.97 2.41 31.98
N ILE A 327 -1.06 1.95 31.13
CA ILE A 327 -0.59 0.56 31.11
C ILE A 327 0.82 0.56 31.68
N ASP A 328 1.05 -0.22 32.74
CA ASP A 328 2.39 -0.44 33.28
C ASP A 328 3.27 -1.22 32.30
N GLU A 329 4.60 -1.14 32.43
CA GLU A 329 5.54 -1.85 31.53
C GLU A 329 5.36 -3.37 31.54
N ASN A 330 4.82 -3.94 32.64
CA ASN A 330 4.49 -5.36 32.74
C ASN A 330 3.22 -5.59 33.58
N PRO A 331 2.03 -5.34 33.00
CA PRO A 331 0.78 -5.37 33.76
C PRO A 331 0.41 -6.81 34.12
N PRO A 332 -0.07 -7.08 35.34
CA PRO A 332 -0.51 -8.41 35.73
C PRO A 332 -1.69 -8.86 34.86
N LEU A 333 -1.70 -10.16 34.53
CA LEU A 333 -2.83 -10.80 33.86
C LEU A 333 -3.94 -11.04 34.87
N VAL A 334 -5.11 -10.46 34.61
CA VAL A 334 -6.32 -10.64 35.42
C VAL A 334 -7.20 -11.66 34.72
N ARG A 335 -7.73 -12.62 35.50
CA ARG A 335 -8.70 -13.61 35.03
C ARG A 335 -10.06 -13.30 35.65
N SER A 336 -11.02 -12.92 34.82
CA SER A 336 -12.43 -12.78 35.20
C SER A 336 -13.24 -13.80 34.41
N GLY A 337 -13.76 -14.82 35.11
CA GLY A 337 -14.46 -15.94 34.48
C GLY A 337 -13.61 -16.67 33.43
N ASN A 338 -14.10 -16.72 32.19
CA ASN A 338 -13.42 -17.33 31.04
C ASN A 338 -12.49 -16.37 30.28
N TYR A 339 -12.42 -15.11 30.68
CA TYR A 339 -11.69 -14.06 29.97
C TYR A 339 -10.38 -13.71 30.70
N VAL A 340 -9.34 -13.45 29.90
CA VAL A 340 -8.02 -13.06 30.39
C VAL A 340 -7.61 -11.76 29.72
N PHE A 341 -7.32 -10.73 30.52
CA PHE A 341 -6.86 -9.43 30.02
C PHE A 341 -5.74 -8.86 30.90
N ARG A 342 -5.03 -7.87 30.36
CA ARG A 342 -3.98 -7.14 31.09
C ARG A 342 -4.63 -6.02 31.90
N ASN A 343 -4.26 -5.91 33.18
CA ASN A 343 -4.75 -4.79 33.99
C ASN A 343 -4.27 -3.46 33.43
N ALA A 344 -5.07 -2.41 33.60
CA ALA A 344 -4.68 -1.04 33.32
C ALA A 344 -5.40 -0.11 34.29
N HIS A 345 -4.79 1.03 34.56
CA HIS A 345 -5.37 2.06 35.42
C HIS A 345 -6.17 3.05 34.58
N LEU A 346 -7.45 3.21 34.90
CA LEU A 346 -8.37 4.12 34.24
C LEU A 346 -8.50 5.42 35.05
N LYS A 347 -8.17 6.55 34.43
CA LYS A 347 -8.30 7.87 35.04
C LYS A 347 -9.15 8.81 34.15
N PRO A 348 -9.90 9.75 34.72
CA PRO A 348 -10.61 10.76 33.95
C PRO A 348 -9.59 11.68 33.28
N ARG A 349 -9.79 11.97 32.00
CA ARG A 349 -8.99 12.98 31.32
C ARG A 349 -9.48 14.35 31.79
N LEU A 350 -8.63 15.08 32.49
CA LEU A 350 -8.93 16.45 32.91
C LEU A 350 -9.01 17.31 31.64
N GLU A 351 -10.18 17.87 31.35
CA GLU A 351 -10.34 18.87 30.30
C GLU A 351 -9.43 20.06 30.63
N THR A 352 -8.31 20.19 29.92
CA THR A 352 -7.57 21.44 29.84
C THR A 352 -8.48 22.43 29.15
N ASN A 353 -9.22 23.22 29.95
CA ASN A 353 -9.85 24.45 29.49
C ASN A 353 -8.73 25.40 29.03
N GLU A 354 -8.31 25.27 27.77
CA GLU A 354 -7.61 26.34 27.08
C GLU A 354 -8.65 27.42 26.77
N THR A 355 -8.65 28.45 27.61
CA THR A 355 -9.23 29.78 27.37
C THR A 355 -8.53 30.49 26.22
#